data_AF-A0A0P0XC97-F1
#
_entry.id   AF-A0A0P0XC97-F1
#
_cell.length_a   1.000
_cell.length_b   1.000
_cell.length_c   1.000
_cell.angle_alpha   90.00
_cell.angle_beta   90.00
_cell.angle_gamma   90.00
#
_symmetry.space_group_name_H-M   'P 1'
#
loop_
_entity.id
_entity.type
_entity.pdbx_description
1 polymer ?
#
loop_
_entity_poly.entity_id
_entity_poly.type
_entity_poly.pdbx_seq_one_letter_code
_entity_poly.pdbx_strand_id
1 'polypeptide(L)'
;MAAAPPAFTGNLKKALAGLRRINLDGLRWRVFDAKGQVLGRLASQIAVVLQGKDKPTYAPHVENGDMCVVLNAKDISVTGRKMTDKIYYWHTGYIGHLKERRLKDQMEKDPTEVIRKAVMRMLPRNRLRDDRDRKLRIFSGSEHPFHDRPLEPFAMPPRQVREMRPQARRALIRAQKKEQDRAAASTKDDKDGKSANTDVTS
;
A
#
# COMPACT_ATOMS: atom_id res chain seq x y z
N MET A 1 -3.33 -25.75 11.95
CA MET A 1 -3.63 -26.23 10.58
C MET A 1 -3.29 -25.12 9.60
N ALA A 2 -2.14 -25.20 8.92
CA ALA A 2 -1.84 -24.29 7.81
C ALA A 2 -2.75 -24.68 6.65
N ALA A 3 -3.73 -23.82 6.31
CA ALA A 3 -4.58 -24.03 5.15
C ALA A 3 -3.69 -24.14 3.92
N ALA A 4 -3.92 -25.16 3.09
CA ALA A 4 -3.23 -25.29 1.81
C ALA A 4 -3.37 -23.98 1.03
N PRO A 5 -2.30 -23.49 0.39
CA PRO A 5 -2.40 -22.26 -0.37
C PRO A 5 -3.45 -22.43 -1.46
N PRO A 6 -4.25 -21.39 -1.74
CA PRO A 6 -5.31 -21.48 -2.74
C PRO A 6 -4.70 -21.79 -4.11
N ALA A 7 -5.24 -22.80 -4.78
CA ALA A 7 -4.80 -23.17 -6.11
C ALA A 7 -5.00 -21.99 -7.07
N PHE A 8 -3.94 -21.59 -7.77
CA PHE A 8 -4.00 -20.45 -8.68
C PHE A 8 -4.92 -20.73 -9.89
N THR A 9 -6.07 -20.07 -9.93
CA THR A 9 -7.08 -20.22 -10.99
C THR A 9 -6.81 -19.36 -12.23
N GLY A 10 -5.79 -18.50 -12.19
CA GLY A 10 -5.50 -17.54 -13.26
C GLY A 10 -4.71 -18.10 -14.45
N ASN A 11 -4.44 -17.23 -15.43
CA ASN A 11 -3.64 -17.59 -16.60
C ASN A 11 -2.15 -17.75 -16.23
N LEU A 12 -1.73 -19.01 -16.03
CA LEU A 12 -0.35 -19.39 -15.69
C LEU A 12 0.68 -18.89 -16.71
N LYS A 13 0.36 -18.93 -18.01
CA LYS A 13 1.28 -18.44 -19.07
C LYS A 13 1.56 -16.96 -18.88
N LYS A 14 0.53 -16.16 -18.58
CA LYS A 14 0.66 -14.71 -18.32
C LYS A 14 1.44 -14.45 -17.03
N ALA A 15 1.20 -15.24 -15.98
CA ALA A 15 1.89 -15.11 -14.70
C ALA A 15 3.40 -15.38 -14.83
N LEU A 16 3.76 -16.45 -15.56
CA LEU A 16 5.14 -16.89 -15.75
C LEU A 16 5.86 -16.22 -16.93
N ALA A 17 5.15 -15.41 -17.73
CA ALA A 17 5.69 -14.76 -18.91
C ALA A 17 6.89 -13.85 -18.56
N GLY A 18 7.99 -14.05 -19.30
CA GLY A 18 9.20 -13.22 -19.21
C GLY A 18 10.21 -13.68 -18.16
N LEU A 19 9.83 -14.57 -17.23
CA LEU A 19 10.73 -15.09 -16.20
C LEU A 19 11.95 -15.84 -16.79
N ARG A 20 11.78 -16.50 -17.93
CA ARG A 20 12.84 -17.22 -18.63
C ARG A 20 14.02 -16.34 -19.08
N ARG A 21 13.86 -15.01 -19.12
CA ARG A 21 14.92 -14.07 -19.51
C ARG A 21 15.77 -13.58 -18.33
N ILE A 22 15.43 -13.95 -17.10
CA ILE A 22 16.08 -13.45 -15.90
C ILE A 22 16.73 -14.62 -15.17
N ASN A 23 17.93 -14.40 -14.65
CA ASN A 23 18.55 -15.32 -13.70
C ASN A 23 17.84 -15.17 -12.35
N LEU A 24 17.09 -16.21 -11.96
CA LEU A 24 16.32 -16.24 -10.72
C LEU A 24 17.12 -16.81 -9.54
N ASP A 25 18.29 -17.35 -9.82
CA ASP A 25 19.09 -18.09 -8.85
C ASP A 25 19.68 -17.15 -7.79
N GLY A 26 19.52 -17.51 -6.51
CA GLY A 26 20.01 -16.73 -5.37
C GLY A 26 19.19 -15.47 -5.03
N LEU A 27 18.09 -15.20 -5.74
CA LEU A 27 17.21 -14.08 -5.42
C LEU A 27 16.18 -14.48 -4.37
N ARG A 28 15.86 -13.55 -3.45
CA ARG A 28 14.75 -13.75 -2.52
C ARG A 28 13.44 -13.41 -3.21
N TRP A 29 12.39 -14.10 -2.82
CA TRP A 29 11.03 -13.85 -3.28
C TRP A 29 10.27 -13.15 -2.19
N ARG A 30 9.79 -11.94 -2.46
CA ARG A 30 9.08 -11.11 -1.49
C ARG A 30 7.63 -10.94 -1.86
N VAL A 31 6.74 -11.20 -0.90
CA VAL A 31 5.30 -11.07 -1.07
C VAL A 31 4.82 -9.78 -0.43
N PHE A 32 4.11 -8.97 -1.20
CA PHE A 32 3.50 -7.72 -0.77
C PHE A 32 1.99 -7.86 -0.83
N ASP A 33 1.31 -7.66 0.30
CA ASP A 33 -0.15 -7.53 0.31
C ASP A 33 -0.54 -6.06 0.02
N ALA A 34 -1.30 -5.83 -1.05
CA ALA A 34 -1.77 -4.50 -1.41
C ALA A 34 -3.06 -4.10 -0.67
N LYS A 35 -3.71 -5.03 0.05
CA LYS A 35 -4.97 -4.78 0.73
C LYS A 35 -4.88 -3.61 1.73
N GLY A 36 -5.70 -2.59 1.51
CA GLY A 36 -5.73 -1.38 2.35
C GLY A 36 -4.50 -0.47 2.22
N GLN A 37 -3.53 -0.81 1.37
CA GLN A 37 -2.31 -0.02 1.22
C GLN A 37 -2.49 1.13 0.24
N VAL A 38 -1.80 2.24 0.51
CA VAL A 38 -1.84 3.42 -0.37
C VAL A 38 -0.94 3.18 -1.58
N LEU A 39 -1.51 3.28 -2.80
CA LEU A 39 -0.83 3.01 -4.07
C LEU A 39 0.61 3.54 -4.17
N GLY A 40 0.82 4.83 -3.93
CA GLY A 40 2.15 5.44 -4.05
C GLY A 40 3.13 4.98 -2.97
N ARG A 41 2.64 4.70 -1.76
CA ARG A 41 3.45 4.24 -0.63
C ARG A 41 3.95 2.82 -0.89
N LEU A 42 3.06 1.95 -1.35
CA LEU A 42 3.37 0.59 -1.75
C LEU A 42 4.34 0.58 -2.93
N ALA A 43 4.05 1.34 -4.00
CA ALA A 43 4.88 1.38 -5.20
C ALA A 43 6.31 1.85 -4.93
N SER A 44 6.51 2.81 -4.01
CA SER A 44 7.85 3.25 -3.60
C SER A 44 8.65 2.14 -2.94
N GLN A 45 8.04 1.37 -2.03
CA GLN A 45 8.73 0.26 -1.36
C GLN A 45 9.08 -0.86 -2.34
N ILE A 46 8.13 -1.23 -3.21
CA ILE A 46 8.38 -2.22 -4.27
C ILE A 46 9.54 -1.77 -5.16
N ALA A 47 9.60 -0.50 -5.56
CA ALA A 47 10.67 0.02 -6.41
C ALA A 47 12.06 -0.04 -5.74
N VAL A 48 12.15 0.09 -4.41
CA VAL A 48 13.42 -0.03 -3.66
C VAL A 48 13.90 -1.49 -3.67
N VAL A 49 12.98 -2.42 -3.40
CA VAL A 49 13.26 -3.87 -3.36
C VAL A 49 13.61 -4.41 -4.74
N LEU A 50 12.89 -4.01 -5.80
CA LEU A 50 13.22 -4.34 -7.19
C LEU A 50 14.57 -3.79 -7.64
N GLN A 51 15.07 -2.72 -7.04
CA GLN A 51 16.42 -2.20 -7.31
C GLN A 51 17.50 -2.92 -6.49
N GLY A 52 17.12 -3.66 -5.44
CA GLY A 52 18.04 -4.29 -4.49
C GLY A 52 18.72 -3.31 -3.53
N LYS A 53 18.21 -2.08 -3.40
CA LYS A 53 18.77 -1.03 -2.54
C LYS A 53 18.61 -1.30 -1.04
N ASP A 54 17.80 -2.28 -0.67
CA ASP A 54 17.61 -2.75 0.69
C ASP A 54 18.72 -3.69 1.16
N LYS A 55 19.51 -4.25 0.23
CA LYS A 55 20.65 -5.12 0.53
C LYS A 55 21.95 -4.31 0.63
N PRO A 56 22.87 -4.67 1.53
CA PRO A 56 24.19 -4.02 1.61
C PRO A 56 25.04 -4.26 0.36
N THR A 57 24.80 -5.35 -0.38
CA THR A 57 25.50 -5.71 -1.64
C THR A 57 24.99 -4.92 -2.86
N TYR A 58 24.36 -3.77 -2.65
CA TYR A 58 23.80 -2.97 -3.74
C TYR A 58 24.92 -2.39 -4.63
N ALA A 59 24.88 -2.72 -5.92
CA ALA A 59 25.71 -2.12 -6.94
C ALA A 59 24.83 -1.54 -8.06
N PRO A 60 24.99 -0.26 -8.45
CA PRO A 60 24.06 0.42 -9.35
C PRO A 60 24.07 -0.13 -10.80
N HIS A 61 25.20 -0.70 -11.23
CA HIS A 61 25.40 -1.28 -12.56
C HIS A 61 24.97 -2.75 -12.66
N VAL A 62 24.71 -3.41 -11.51
CA VAL A 62 24.30 -4.82 -11.44
C VAL A 62 22.83 -4.90 -11.05
N GLU A 63 22.13 -5.89 -11.60
CA GLU A 63 20.72 -6.12 -11.37
C GLU A 63 20.51 -7.23 -10.32
N ASN A 64 20.67 -6.88 -9.04
CA ASN A 64 20.56 -7.84 -7.91
C ASN A 64 19.27 -7.66 -7.08
N GLY A 65 18.24 -7.07 -7.69
CA GLY A 65 16.94 -6.85 -7.07
C GLY A 65 16.21 -8.16 -6.77
N ASP A 66 15.43 -8.16 -5.69
CA ASP A 66 14.60 -9.30 -5.30
C ASP A 66 13.34 -9.41 -6.17
N MET A 67 12.79 -10.62 -6.27
CA MET A 67 11.55 -10.88 -6.97
C MET A 67 10.38 -10.37 -6.11
N CYS A 68 9.50 -9.54 -6.68
CA CYS A 68 8.37 -8.97 -5.94
C CYS A 68 7.05 -9.54 -6.47
N VAL A 69 6.29 -10.17 -5.58
CA VAL A 69 4.94 -10.68 -5.84
C VAL A 69 3.93 -9.82 -5.07
N VAL A 70 3.05 -9.13 -5.77
CA VAL A 70 2.00 -8.29 -5.18
C VAL A 70 0.67 -9.02 -5.26
N LEU A 71 -0.04 -9.10 -4.13
CA LEU A 71 -1.36 -9.72 -4.01
C LEU A 71 -2.44 -8.66 -3.77
N ASN A 72 -3.70 -9.03 -4.02
CA ASN A 72 -4.88 -8.21 -3.74
C ASN A 72 -4.86 -6.83 -4.41
N ALA A 73 -4.41 -6.74 -5.67
CA ALA A 73 -4.36 -5.46 -6.38
C ALA A 73 -5.72 -4.74 -6.51
N LYS A 74 -6.84 -5.48 -6.39
CA LYS A 74 -8.21 -4.93 -6.39
C LYS A 74 -8.49 -4.06 -5.17
N ASP A 75 -7.92 -4.40 -4.01
CA ASP A 75 -8.22 -3.76 -2.71
C ASP A 75 -7.24 -2.63 -2.36
N ILE A 76 -6.60 -2.05 -3.39
CA ILE A 76 -5.63 -0.99 -3.20
C ILE A 76 -6.32 0.34 -2.89
N SER A 77 -5.79 1.06 -1.89
CA SER A 77 -6.34 2.33 -1.46
C SER A 77 -5.69 3.51 -2.20
N VAL A 78 -6.51 4.50 -2.53
CA VAL A 78 -6.07 5.77 -3.12
C VAL A 78 -6.67 6.91 -2.30
N THR A 79 -5.82 7.86 -1.90
CA THR A 79 -6.24 8.97 -1.03
C THR A 79 -6.95 10.09 -1.79
N GLY A 80 -7.95 10.71 -1.16
CA GLY A 80 -8.67 11.87 -1.71
C GLY A 80 -9.59 11.52 -2.89
N ARG A 81 -9.81 12.48 -3.79
CA ARG A 81 -10.67 12.33 -4.99
C ARG A 81 -9.94 11.78 -6.21
N LYS A 82 -8.76 11.18 -6.01
CA LYS A 82 -7.91 10.69 -7.11
C LYS A 82 -8.55 9.57 -7.92
N MET A 83 -9.54 8.86 -7.39
CA MET A 83 -10.29 7.85 -8.14
C MET A 83 -10.96 8.45 -9.38
N THR A 84 -11.52 9.65 -9.26
CA THR A 84 -12.17 10.37 -10.36
C THR A 84 -11.22 11.32 -11.08
N ASP A 85 -10.38 12.02 -10.33
CA ASP A 85 -9.62 13.16 -10.85
C ASP A 85 -8.30 12.75 -11.52
N LYS A 86 -7.77 11.57 -11.18
CA LYS A 86 -6.52 11.10 -11.78
C LYS A 86 -6.79 10.49 -13.14
N ILE A 87 -6.24 11.13 -14.17
CA ILE A 87 -6.36 10.69 -15.56
C ILE A 87 -5.02 10.11 -16.05
N TYR A 88 -5.08 8.96 -16.71
CA TYR A 88 -3.97 8.38 -17.46
C TYR A 88 -4.08 8.82 -18.91
N TYR A 89 -3.07 9.55 -19.38
CA TYR A 89 -2.92 9.97 -20.76
C TYR A 89 -1.94 9.07 -21.52
N TRP A 90 -2.23 8.79 -22.78
CA TRP A 90 -1.29 8.21 -23.72
C TRP A 90 -1.62 8.65 -25.16
N HIS A 91 -0.61 8.77 -26.01
CA HIS A 91 -0.77 9.14 -27.41
C HIS A 91 -0.50 7.93 -28.31
N THR A 92 -1.24 7.79 -29.41
CA THR A 92 -1.08 6.64 -30.33
C THR A 92 -0.05 6.89 -31.43
N GLY A 93 0.33 8.14 -31.68
CA GLY A 93 1.26 8.56 -32.73
C GLY A 93 0.59 9.37 -33.85
N TYR A 94 -0.71 9.21 -34.05
CA TYR A 94 -1.50 9.96 -35.03
C TYR A 94 -1.89 11.34 -34.51
N ILE A 95 -1.90 12.36 -35.38
CA ILE A 95 -2.28 13.74 -35.04
C ILE A 95 -3.69 13.75 -34.43
N GLY A 96 -3.87 14.40 -33.28
CA GLY A 96 -5.17 14.52 -32.59
C GLY A 96 -5.59 13.33 -31.72
N HIS A 97 -4.78 12.27 -31.59
CA HIS A 97 -5.17 11.03 -30.91
C HIS A 97 -4.60 10.91 -29.49
N LEU A 98 -4.78 11.95 -28.66
CA LEU A 98 -4.53 11.86 -27.23
C LEU A 98 -5.67 11.09 -26.57
N LYS A 99 -5.37 9.91 -26.03
CA LYS A 99 -6.32 9.08 -25.30
C LYS A 99 -6.18 9.31 -23.81
N GLU A 100 -7.32 9.35 -23.14
CA GLU A 100 -7.41 9.48 -21.70
C GLU A 100 -8.23 8.35 -21.09
N ARG A 101 -7.93 8.02 -19.82
CA ARG A 101 -8.73 7.10 -19.02
C ARG A 101 -8.62 7.46 -17.55
N ARG A 102 -9.74 7.53 -16.83
CA ARG A 102 -9.72 7.84 -15.40
C ARG A 102 -9.21 6.64 -14.61
N LEU A 103 -8.72 6.91 -13.40
CA LEU A 103 -8.22 5.85 -12.50
C LEU A 103 -9.33 4.85 -12.16
N LYS A 104 -10.56 5.32 -11.93
CA LYS A 104 -11.74 4.46 -11.70
C LYS A 104 -11.90 3.43 -12.82
N ASP A 105 -12.02 3.88 -14.06
CA ASP A 105 -12.19 2.99 -15.23
C ASP A 105 -10.98 2.05 -15.41
N GLN A 106 -9.78 2.51 -15.09
CA GLN A 106 -8.58 1.67 -15.16
C GLN A 106 -8.56 0.60 -14.07
N MET A 107 -9.08 0.88 -12.88
CA MET A 107 -9.20 -0.11 -11.80
C MET A 107 -10.28 -1.15 -12.09
N GLU A 108 -11.38 -0.76 -12.73
CA GLU A 108 -12.42 -1.69 -13.18
C GLU A 108 -11.90 -2.61 -14.29
N LYS A 109 -11.14 -2.06 -15.25
CA LYS A 109 -10.58 -2.83 -16.36
C LYS A 109 -9.45 -3.77 -15.93
N ASP A 110 -8.37 -3.21 -15.38
CA ASP A 110 -7.15 -3.94 -15.03
C ASP A 110 -6.45 -3.25 -13.85
N PRO A 111 -6.76 -3.61 -12.60
CA PRO A 111 -6.15 -2.99 -11.41
C PRO A 111 -4.65 -3.27 -11.32
N THR A 112 -4.19 -4.41 -11.83
CA THR A 112 -2.78 -4.78 -11.93
C THR A 112 -1.95 -3.73 -12.69
N GLU A 113 -2.50 -3.17 -13.78
CA GLU A 113 -1.79 -2.19 -14.60
C GLU A 113 -1.61 -0.85 -13.88
N VAL A 114 -2.50 -0.50 -12.95
CA VAL A 114 -2.36 0.69 -12.11
C VAL A 114 -1.09 0.63 -11.27
N ILE A 115 -0.87 -0.51 -10.61
CA ILE A 115 0.29 -0.75 -9.76
C ILE A 115 1.56 -0.86 -10.61
N ARG A 116 1.51 -1.66 -11.69
CA ARG A 116 2.65 -1.82 -12.61
C ARG A 116 3.14 -0.47 -13.14
N LYS A 117 2.23 0.35 -13.68
CA LYS A 117 2.58 1.70 -14.17
C LYS A 117 3.12 2.61 -13.08
N ALA A 118 2.59 2.51 -11.85
CA ALA A 118 3.09 3.30 -10.73
C ALA A 118 4.54 2.91 -10.38
N VAL A 119 4.83 1.60 -10.26
CA VAL A 119 6.18 1.10 -9.94
C VAL A 119 7.16 1.40 -11.08
N MET A 120 6.78 1.13 -12.33
CA MET A 120 7.61 1.39 -13.50
C MET A 120 8.04 2.86 -13.59
N ARG A 121 7.14 3.80 -13.26
CA ARG A 121 7.45 5.24 -13.24
C ARG A 121 8.36 5.67 -12.07
N MET A 122 8.51 4.84 -11.04
CA MET A 122 9.41 5.07 -9.91
C MET A 122 10.80 4.45 -10.11
N LEU A 123 10.95 3.56 -11.10
CA LEU A 123 12.25 2.99 -11.47
C LEU A 123 13.07 3.99 -12.32
N PRO A 124 14.41 3.98 -12.20
CA PRO A 124 15.27 4.84 -13.01
C PRO A 124 15.13 4.52 -14.49
N ARG A 125 15.18 5.54 -15.36
CA ARG A 125 15.03 5.40 -16.80
C ARG A 125 16.35 4.94 -17.42
N ASN A 126 16.58 3.63 -17.44
CA ASN A 126 17.75 3.00 -18.07
C ASN A 126 17.36 1.65 -18.68
N ARG A 127 18.32 0.97 -19.32
CA ARG A 127 18.10 -0.36 -19.94
C ARG A 127 17.71 -1.44 -18.91
N LEU A 128 18.21 -1.34 -17.67
CA LEU A 128 17.88 -2.27 -16.58
C LEU A 128 16.43 -2.15 -16.08
N ARG A 129 15.72 -1.07 -16.43
CA ARG A 129 14.35 -0.84 -15.98
C ARG A 129 13.41 -1.97 -16.41
N ASP A 130 13.56 -2.44 -17.64
CA ASP A 130 12.67 -3.46 -18.20
C ASP A 130 12.95 -4.84 -17.59
N ASP A 131 14.20 -5.14 -17.27
CA ASP A 131 14.57 -6.36 -16.56
C ASP A 131 14.06 -6.36 -15.11
N ARG A 132 14.09 -5.21 -14.43
CA ARG A 132 13.48 -5.02 -13.11
C ARG A 132 11.95 -5.15 -13.14
N ASP A 133 11.28 -4.62 -14.18
CA ASP A 133 9.82 -4.77 -14.32
C ASP A 133 9.42 -6.24 -14.56
N ARG A 134 10.26 -7.01 -15.26
CA ARG A 134 10.03 -8.46 -15.42
C ARG A 134 10.05 -9.23 -14.09
N LYS A 135 10.79 -8.75 -13.08
CA LYS A 135 10.79 -9.30 -11.70
C LYS A 135 9.57 -8.92 -10.85
N LEU A 136 8.70 -8.03 -11.34
CA LEU A 136 7.46 -7.65 -10.67
C LEU A 136 6.28 -8.47 -11.17
N ARG A 137 5.66 -9.27 -10.30
CA ARG A 137 4.42 -10.02 -10.57
C ARG A 137 3.30 -9.47 -9.69
N ILE A 138 2.12 -9.30 -10.27
CA ILE A 138 1.00 -8.64 -9.60
C ILE A 138 -0.25 -9.45 -9.90
N PHE A 139 -0.96 -9.83 -8.84
CA PHE A 139 -2.19 -10.60 -8.89
C PHE A 139 -3.34 -9.77 -8.32
N SER A 140 -4.50 -9.89 -8.95
CA SER A 140 -5.68 -9.14 -8.54
C SER A 140 -6.30 -9.67 -7.24
N GLY A 141 -6.14 -10.97 -6.96
CA GLY A 141 -6.57 -11.63 -5.73
C GLY A 141 -5.39 -12.09 -4.88
N SER A 142 -5.68 -12.98 -3.93
CA SER A 142 -4.71 -13.55 -3.01
C SER A 142 -3.92 -14.73 -3.57
N GLU A 143 -4.35 -15.29 -4.71
CA GLU A 143 -3.75 -16.47 -5.33
C GLU A 143 -2.53 -16.11 -6.20
N HIS A 144 -1.49 -16.95 -6.15
CA HIS A 144 -0.30 -16.83 -7.00
C HIS A 144 0.30 -18.21 -7.28
N PRO A 145 0.93 -18.47 -8.44
CA PRO A 145 1.44 -19.80 -8.78
C PRO A 145 2.77 -20.18 -8.11
N PHE A 146 3.41 -19.27 -7.37
CA PHE A 146 4.79 -19.42 -6.89
C PHE A 146 4.96 -20.17 -5.57
N HIS A 147 4.17 -21.21 -5.32
CA HIS A 147 4.19 -21.94 -4.04
C HIS A 147 5.49 -22.72 -3.80
N ASP A 148 6.19 -23.12 -4.87
CA ASP A 148 7.41 -23.92 -4.79
C ASP A 148 8.65 -23.11 -4.38
N ARG A 149 8.53 -21.79 -4.23
CA ARG A 149 9.64 -20.88 -3.92
C ARG A 149 9.57 -20.42 -2.45
N PRO A 150 10.71 -20.15 -1.80
CA PRO A 150 10.72 -19.60 -0.44
C PRO A 150 10.22 -18.15 -0.46
N LEU A 151 8.96 -17.95 -0.05
CA LEU A 151 8.29 -16.65 -0.05
C LEU A 151 8.50 -15.97 1.30
N GLU A 152 9.13 -14.79 1.29
CA GLU A 152 9.27 -13.92 2.44
C GLU A 152 8.16 -12.84 2.42
N PRO A 153 7.22 -12.82 3.37
CA PRO A 153 6.25 -11.74 3.44
C PRO A 153 6.94 -10.43 3.80
N PHE A 154 6.72 -9.38 3.00
CA PHE A 154 7.28 -8.06 3.23
C PHE A 154 6.35 -7.25 4.14
N ALA A 155 6.84 -6.91 5.33
CA ALA A 155 6.18 -5.95 6.21
C ALA A 155 6.57 -4.52 5.81
N MET A 156 5.59 -3.63 5.66
CA MET A 156 5.89 -2.22 5.43
C MET A 156 6.50 -1.56 6.66
N PRO A 157 7.42 -0.61 6.47
CA PRO A 157 8.00 0.11 7.59
C PRO A 157 6.90 0.84 8.38
N PRO A 158 6.93 0.80 9.72
CA PRO A 158 5.98 1.53 10.54
C PRO A 158 6.11 3.02 10.26
N ARG A 159 4.96 3.69 10.12
CA ARG A 159 4.93 5.14 9.89
C ARG A 159 4.11 5.78 10.99
N GLN A 160 4.67 6.82 11.61
CA GLN A 160 3.90 7.75 12.42
C GLN A 160 3.05 8.59 11.48
N VAL A 161 1.80 8.18 11.27
CA VAL A 161 0.84 8.97 10.51
C VAL A 161 0.26 10.02 11.45
N ARG A 162 0.12 11.25 10.98
CA ARG A 162 -0.80 12.20 11.64
C ARG A 162 -2.21 11.70 11.38
N GLU A 163 -2.76 10.95 12.34
CA GLU A 163 -4.07 10.31 12.23
C GLU A 163 -5.17 11.31 11.87
N MET A 164 -5.11 12.49 12.47
CA MET A 164 -6.12 13.53 12.28
C MET A 164 -5.55 14.77 11.61
N ARG A 165 -6.38 15.39 10.76
CA ARG A 165 -6.14 16.76 10.29
C ARG A 165 -6.04 17.70 11.50
N PRO A 166 -5.18 18.74 11.45
CA PRO A 166 -4.99 19.64 12.60
C PRO A 166 -6.30 20.24 13.14
N GLN A 167 -7.25 20.56 12.24
CA GLN A 167 -8.58 21.05 12.63
C GLN A 167 -9.39 20.00 13.39
N ALA A 168 -9.46 18.76 12.89
CA ALA A 168 -10.14 17.66 13.57
C ALA A 168 -9.52 17.33 14.93
N ARG A 169 -8.17 17.31 15.00
CA ARG A 169 -7.44 17.11 16.26
C ARG A 169 -7.73 18.23 17.26
N ARG A 170 -7.74 19.49 16.82
CA ARG A 170 -8.06 20.65 17.67
C ARG A 170 -9.51 20.58 18.17
N ALA A 171 -10.45 20.19 17.32
CA ALA A 171 -11.84 20.01 17.71
C ALA A 171 -11.99 18.89 18.76
N LEU A 172 -11.32 17.75 18.58
CA LEU A 172 -11.30 16.65 19.56
C LEU A 172 -10.75 17.11 20.91
N ILE A 173 -9.58 17.77 20.91
CA ILE A 173 -8.96 18.27 22.15
C ILE A 173 -9.90 19.26 22.87
N ARG A 174 -10.59 20.13 22.13
CA ARG A 174 -11.58 21.06 22.69
C ARG A 174 -12.80 20.33 23.27
N ALA A 175 -13.30 19.30 22.60
CA ALA A 175 -14.41 18.48 23.08
C ALA A 175 -14.04 17.71 24.35
N GLN A 176 -12.88 17.04 24.35
CA GLN A 176 -12.34 16.32 25.52
C GLN A 176 -12.13 17.25 26.72
N LYS A 177 -11.57 18.44 26.49
CA LYS A 177 -11.42 19.44 27.56
C LYS A 177 -12.77 19.86 28.12
N LYS A 178 -13.77 20.12 27.26
CA LYS A 178 -15.14 20.47 27.69
C LYS A 178 -15.82 19.35 28.47
N GLU A 179 -15.60 18.09 28.10
CA GLU A 179 -16.09 16.91 28.84
C GLU A 179 -15.41 16.76 30.19
N GLN A 180 -14.08 16.96 30.26
CA GLN A 180 -13.31 16.97 31.50
C GLN A 180 -13.79 18.08 32.44
N ASP A 181 -14.00 19.29 31.93
CA ASP A 181 -14.49 20.42 32.71
C ASP A 181 -15.92 20.15 33.25
N ARG A 182 -16.78 19.49 32.47
CA ARG A 182 -18.13 19.06 32.90
C ARG A 182 -18.09 17.96 33.96
N ALA A 183 -17.23 16.95 33.79
CA ALA A 183 -17.05 15.87 34.77
C ALA A 183 -16.42 16.39 36.08
N ALA A 184 -15.53 17.38 36.00
CA ALA A 184 -14.96 18.04 37.16
C ALA A 184 -16.00 18.90 37.90
N ALA A 185 -16.93 19.53 37.18
CA ALA A 185 -18.06 20.26 37.77
C ALA A 185 -19.03 19.33 38.51
N SER A 186 -19.47 18.23 37.87
CA SER A 186 -20.39 17.28 38.52
C SER A 186 -19.79 16.62 39.77
N THR A 187 -18.49 16.34 39.76
CA THR A 187 -17.79 15.76 40.92
C THR A 187 -17.66 16.77 42.08
N LYS A 188 -17.67 18.08 41.80
CA LYS A 188 -17.70 19.13 42.84
C LYS A 188 -19.10 19.26 43.43
N ASP A 189 -20.13 19.30 42.59
CA ASP A 189 -21.52 19.38 43.04
C ASP A 189 -21.91 18.18 43.94
N ASP A 190 -21.44 16.97 43.61
CA ASP A 190 -21.64 15.77 44.44
C ASP A 190 -20.86 15.81 45.76
N LYS A 191 -19.71 16.49 45.82
CA LYS A 191 -18.92 16.62 47.06
C LYS A 191 -19.52 17.68 47.98
N ASP A 192 -19.94 18.81 47.44
CA ASP A 192 -20.56 19.90 48.20
C ASP A 192 -21.93 19.48 48.77
N GLY A 193 -22.70 18.67 48.02
CA GLY A 193 -23.94 18.06 48.51
C GLY A 193 -23.74 17.02 49.62
N LYS A 194 -22.57 16.37 49.67
CA LYS A 194 -22.27 15.36 50.71
C LYS A 194 -21.70 15.97 51.98
N SER A 195 -20.97 17.09 51.90
CA SER A 195 -20.52 17.83 53.08
C SER A 195 -21.66 18.60 53.76
N ALA A 196 -22.62 19.13 52.99
CA ALA A 196 -23.75 19.87 53.56
C ALA A 196 -24.68 18.99 54.43
N ASN A 197 -24.73 17.68 54.18
CA ASN A 197 -25.55 16.75 54.96
C ASN A 197 -24.82 16.12 56.16
N THR A 198 -23.49 16.25 56.29
CA THR A 198 -22.76 15.71 57.44
C THR A 198 -22.70 16.64 58.64
N ASP A 199 -22.97 17.95 58.45
CA ASP A 199 -22.86 18.95 59.53
C ASP A 199 -24.18 19.19 60.31
N VAL A 200 -25.28 18.49 59.98
CA VAL A 200 -26.60 18.65 60.65
C VAL A 200 -26.87 17.55 61.70
N THR A 201 -25.86 16.77 62.07
CA THR A 201 -25.99 15.66 63.06
C THR A 201 -24.87 15.73 64.10
N SER A 202 -25.00 16.65 65.04
CA SER A 202 -24.32 16.71 66.36
C SER A 202 -25.18 17.57 67.27
#